data_AF-A0A9P9KCZ3-F1
#
_entry.id   AF-A0A9P9KCZ3-F1
#
_cell.length_a   1.000
_cell.length_b   1.000
_cell.length_c   1.000
_cell.angle_alpha   90.00
_cell.angle_beta   90.00
_cell.angle_gamma   90.00
#
_symmetry.space_group_name_H-M   'P 1'
#
loop_
_entity.id
_entity.type
_entity.pdbx_description
1 polymer ?
#
loop_
_entity_poly.entity_id
_entity_poly.type
_entity_poly.pdbx_seq_one_letter_code
_entity_poly.pdbx_strand_id
1 'polypeptide(L)'
;MHLKNLPISATALAGSVFAQSKGGKTRDDFYADLSLAGPACDVFGTGLPKLKLEVEYQTSDRLHVKILDTNNTVYQVPDSVFPRPGFGQWCSPKNSKLKFAFNADPFSFTVSRTDTGEVLFDTTGNKTNLPPSPHLYGLGEHSDPFMLNTTYTRTIYTRDSYGTPQGENLYGAHPVYFDHRENGTHGVFLLNSNGMDIFIDKEAGRVENQSTTSTVLINMLTSIHVNVNPRKATDRWAPGRAP
;
A
#
# COMPACT_ATOMS: atom_id res chain seq x y z
N MET A 1 5.12 -20.27 -26.37
CA MET A 1 5.27 -20.45 -24.92
C MET A 1 3.90 -20.75 -24.35
N HIS A 2 3.68 -21.96 -23.83
CA HIS A 2 2.37 -22.45 -23.38
C HIS A 2 2.04 -21.80 -22.03
N LEU A 3 1.15 -20.80 -22.01
CA LEU A 3 0.67 -20.09 -20.81
C LEU A 3 -0.38 -20.92 -20.06
N LYS A 4 -0.02 -22.11 -19.57
CA LYS A 4 -0.98 -22.99 -18.87
C LYS A 4 -0.98 -22.92 -17.34
N ASN A 5 -0.15 -22.06 -16.73
CA ASN A 5 -0.18 -21.80 -15.29
C ASN A 5 0.05 -20.30 -15.05
N LEU A 6 -0.98 -19.46 -15.20
CA LEU A 6 -0.92 -18.11 -14.65
C LEU A 6 -1.08 -18.23 -13.12
N PRO A 7 -0.17 -17.66 -12.31
CA PRO A 7 -0.34 -17.65 -10.86
C PRO A 7 -1.65 -16.92 -10.51
N ILE A 8 -2.31 -17.35 -9.43
CA ILE A 8 -3.51 -16.71 -8.89
C ILE A 8 -3.22 -15.20 -8.77
N SER A 9 -3.86 -14.40 -9.62
CA SER A 9 -3.57 -12.98 -9.73
C SER A 9 -4.08 -12.25 -8.48
N ALA A 10 -3.26 -11.36 -7.91
CA ALA A 10 -3.64 -10.46 -6.82
C ALA A 10 -4.87 -9.58 -7.15
N THR A 11 -5.22 -9.47 -8.43
CA THR A 11 -6.43 -8.80 -8.92
C THR A 11 -7.73 -9.50 -8.50
N ALA A 12 -7.70 -10.81 -8.18
CA ALA A 12 -8.88 -11.60 -7.80
C ALA A 12 -9.50 -11.21 -6.44
N LEU A 13 -8.89 -10.27 -5.72
CA LEU A 13 -9.39 -9.75 -4.44
C LEU A 13 -10.10 -8.40 -4.57
N ALA A 14 -10.03 -7.75 -5.74
CA ALA A 14 -10.64 -6.44 -5.93
C ALA A 14 -12.17 -6.53 -5.73
N GLY A 15 -12.70 -5.74 -4.79
CA GLY A 15 -14.12 -5.69 -4.45
C GLY A 15 -14.60 -6.76 -3.46
N SER A 16 -13.75 -7.71 -3.05
CA SER A 16 -14.08 -8.67 -2.00
C SER A 16 -13.98 -8.02 -0.62
N VAL A 17 -14.97 -8.24 0.25
CA VAL A 17 -14.96 -7.78 1.64
C VAL A 17 -14.41 -8.89 2.51
N PHE A 18 -13.54 -8.55 3.46
CA PHE A 18 -12.99 -9.50 4.43
C PHE A 18 -13.45 -9.14 5.83
N ALA A 19 -13.44 -10.12 6.74
CA ALA A 19 -13.57 -9.90 8.17
C ALA A 19 -12.41 -10.59 8.89
N GLN A 20 -11.97 -10.02 10.00
CA GLN A 20 -11.04 -10.69 10.89
C GLN A 20 -11.73 -11.88 11.57
N SER A 21 -11.14 -13.06 11.43
CA SER A 21 -11.63 -14.29 12.03
C SER A 21 -10.88 -14.66 13.31
N LYS A 22 -9.56 -14.43 13.36
CA LYS A 22 -8.69 -14.63 14.53
C LYS A 22 -7.53 -13.65 14.50
N GLY A 23 -6.89 -13.38 15.65
CA GLY A 23 -5.69 -12.57 15.69
C GLY A 23 -4.90 -12.70 16.97
N GLY A 24 -3.66 -12.21 16.93
CA GLY A 24 -2.75 -12.18 18.06
C GLY A 24 -1.81 -10.98 17.98
N LYS A 25 -1.18 -10.67 19.11
CA LYS A 25 -0.18 -9.60 19.24
C LYS A 25 1.07 -10.18 19.87
N THR A 26 2.23 -9.84 19.33
CA THR A 26 3.51 -10.01 20.01
C THR A 26 3.93 -8.68 20.64
N ARG A 27 5.14 -8.60 21.19
CA ARG A 27 5.68 -7.32 21.73
C ARG A 27 5.78 -6.25 20.64
N ASP A 28 6.12 -6.66 19.41
CA ASP A 28 6.52 -5.78 18.33
C ASP A 28 5.63 -5.91 17.07
N ASP A 29 4.69 -6.88 17.05
CA ASP A 29 3.86 -7.21 15.88
C ASP A 29 2.39 -7.43 16.21
N PHE A 30 1.59 -7.32 15.15
CA PHE A 30 0.21 -7.79 15.12
C PHE A 30 0.00 -8.72 13.93
N TYR A 31 -0.74 -9.79 14.14
CA TYR A 31 -1.16 -10.67 13.04
C TYR A 31 -2.63 -11.03 13.18
N ALA A 32 -3.28 -11.25 12.04
CA ALA A 32 -4.68 -11.64 11.99
C ALA A 32 -4.97 -12.53 10.79
N ASP A 33 -5.89 -13.48 10.97
CA ASP A 33 -6.48 -14.24 9.87
C ASP A 33 -7.69 -13.48 9.34
N LEU A 34 -7.69 -13.20 8.05
CA LEU A 34 -8.80 -12.56 7.35
C LEU A 34 -9.55 -13.60 6.54
N SER A 35 -10.86 -13.64 6.67
CA SER A 35 -11.74 -14.52 5.89
C SER A 35 -12.68 -13.69 5.04
N LEU A 36 -12.97 -14.16 3.84
CA LEU A 36 -13.97 -13.54 2.97
C LEU A 36 -15.32 -13.40 3.71
N ALA A 37 -15.86 -12.18 3.73
CA ALA A 37 -17.07 -11.79 4.41
C ALA A 37 -18.16 -11.44 3.37
N GLY A 38 -18.66 -12.46 2.69
CA GLY A 38 -19.65 -12.33 1.62
C GLY A 38 -19.37 -13.25 0.42
N PRO A 39 -20.15 -13.13 -0.67
CA PRO A 39 -19.84 -13.82 -1.92
C PRO A 39 -18.51 -13.33 -2.48
N ALA A 40 -17.75 -14.24 -3.09
CA ALA A 40 -16.49 -13.90 -3.72
C ALA A 40 -16.73 -13.00 -4.93
N CYS A 41 -15.94 -11.92 -5.03
CA CYS A 41 -15.92 -11.06 -6.21
C CYS A 41 -14.91 -11.64 -7.22
N ASP A 42 -15.27 -12.76 -7.85
CA ASP A 42 -14.40 -13.52 -8.76
C ASP A 42 -14.30 -12.90 -10.17
N VAL A 43 -14.47 -11.58 -10.28
CA VAL A 43 -14.53 -10.86 -11.56
C VAL A 43 -13.22 -10.96 -12.35
N PHE A 44 -12.09 -11.08 -11.65
CA PHE A 44 -10.75 -11.11 -12.24
C PHE A 44 -10.01 -12.44 -11.99
N GLY A 45 -10.74 -13.51 -11.66
CA GLY A 45 -10.20 -14.83 -11.33
C GLY A 45 -10.70 -15.32 -9.96
N THR A 46 -10.28 -16.52 -9.57
CA THR A 46 -10.69 -17.13 -8.29
C THR A 46 -10.08 -16.38 -7.11
N GLY A 47 -10.91 -15.76 -6.29
CA GLY A 47 -10.52 -15.07 -5.07
C GLY A 47 -9.92 -16.01 -4.02
N LEU A 48 -9.11 -15.45 -3.12
CA LEU A 48 -8.54 -16.19 -2.01
C LEU A 48 -9.48 -16.08 -0.80
N PRO A 49 -10.07 -17.19 -0.32
CA PRO A 49 -11.06 -17.14 0.75
C PRO A 49 -10.45 -16.82 2.11
N LYS A 50 -9.13 -16.99 2.26
CA LYS A 50 -8.38 -16.77 3.49
C LYS A 50 -7.09 -16.03 3.19
N LEU A 51 -6.85 -14.98 3.95
CA LEU A 51 -5.63 -14.18 3.91
C LEU A 51 -5.04 -14.08 5.32
N LYS A 52 -3.77 -13.71 5.39
CA LYS A 52 -3.05 -13.41 6.63
C LYS A 52 -2.60 -11.96 6.60
N LEU A 53 -2.95 -11.21 7.63
CA LEU A 53 -2.42 -9.89 7.92
C LEU A 53 -1.23 -10.04 8.86
N GLU A 54 -0.14 -9.34 8.56
CA GLU A 54 1.02 -9.16 9.42
C GLU A 54 1.41 -7.68 9.45
N VAL A 55 1.57 -7.12 10.64
CA VAL A 55 1.94 -5.72 10.86
C VAL A 55 3.19 -5.68 11.69
N GLU A 56 4.27 -5.16 11.11
CA GLU A 56 5.60 -5.11 11.69
C GLU A 56 6.01 -3.66 11.95
N TYR A 57 6.34 -3.36 13.21
CA TYR A 57 6.89 -2.06 13.60
C TYR A 57 8.41 -2.04 13.37
N GLN A 58 8.82 -2.06 12.10
CA GLN A 58 10.22 -2.29 11.73
C GLN A 58 11.20 -1.26 12.30
N THR A 59 10.81 0.02 12.36
CA THR A 59 11.59 1.07 13.03
C THR A 59 10.66 2.14 13.59
N SER A 60 11.16 3.05 14.43
CA SER A 60 10.34 4.15 14.98
C SER A 60 9.64 5.02 13.93
N ASP A 61 10.19 5.07 12.71
CA ASP A 61 9.68 5.88 11.60
C ASP A 61 9.01 5.02 10.51
N ARG A 62 9.00 3.67 10.59
CA ARG A 62 8.55 2.78 9.51
C ARG A 62 7.68 1.64 10.00
N LEU A 63 6.44 1.60 9.52
CA LEU A 63 5.49 0.50 9.68
C LEU A 63 5.42 -0.30 8.38
N HIS A 64 5.34 -1.63 8.49
CA HIS A 64 5.17 -2.52 7.35
C HIS A 64 3.93 -3.39 7.54
N VAL A 65 2.94 -3.22 6.67
CA VAL A 65 1.70 -4.01 6.66
C VAL A 65 1.76 -4.98 5.49
N LYS A 66 1.58 -6.26 5.76
CA LYS A 66 1.50 -7.32 4.76
C LYS A 66 0.13 -7.96 4.82
N ILE A 67 -0.48 -8.14 3.65
CA ILE A 67 -1.64 -9.01 3.48
C ILE A 67 -1.22 -10.08 2.47
N LEU A 68 -1.27 -11.33 2.91
CA LEU A 68 -0.69 -12.48 2.21
C LEU A 68 -1.74 -13.57 2.05
N ASP A 69 -1.57 -14.44 1.06
CA ASP A 69 -2.32 -15.69 1.04
C ASP A 69 -1.80 -16.63 2.15
N THR A 70 -2.68 -17.40 2.80
CA THR A 70 -2.29 -18.22 3.95
C THR A 70 -1.28 -19.31 3.61
N ASN A 71 -1.22 -19.72 2.34
CA ASN A 71 -0.33 -20.79 1.87
C ASN A 71 0.95 -20.26 1.24
N ASN A 72 1.12 -18.93 1.18
CA ASN A 72 2.26 -18.26 0.57
C ASN A 72 2.55 -18.73 -0.87
N THR A 73 1.49 -18.91 -1.65
CA THR A 73 1.51 -19.40 -3.03
C THR A 73 1.54 -18.26 -4.04
N VAL A 74 1.14 -17.05 -3.64
CA VAL A 74 1.20 -15.89 -4.52
C VAL A 74 2.60 -15.30 -4.48
N TYR A 75 3.10 -14.92 -5.66
CA TYR A 75 4.43 -14.34 -5.82
C TYR A 75 4.61 -13.11 -4.91
N GLN A 76 5.78 -13.04 -4.28
CA GLN A 76 6.26 -11.89 -3.53
C GLN A 76 7.64 -11.48 -4.05
N VAL A 77 7.98 -10.19 -3.99
CA VAL A 77 9.32 -9.72 -4.33
C VAL A 77 10.35 -10.39 -3.39
N PRO A 78 11.32 -11.16 -3.90
CA PRO A 78 12.28 -11.89 -3.07
C PRO A 78 13.18 -10.97 -2.24
N ASP A 79 13.59 -11.42 -1.05
CA ASP A 79 14.57 -10.68 -0.21
C ASP A 79 15.91 -10.47 -0.90
N SER A 80 16.29 -11.37 -1.81
CA SER A 80 17.53 -11.23 -2.60
C SER A 80 17.49 -10.04 -3.57
N VAL A 81 16.30 -9.60 -3.97
CA VAL A 81 16.08 -8.43 -4.83
C VAL A 81 15.84 -7.19 -3.98
N PHE A 82 15.02 -7.30 -2.95
CA PHE A 82 14.71 -6.22 -2.02
C PHE A 82 14.90 -6.68 -0.57
N PRO A 83 16.10 -6.48 0.00
CA PRO A 83 16.41 -6.93 1.35
C PRO A 83 15.60 -6.16 2.38
N ARG A 84 14.84 -6.88 3.20
CA ARG A 84 14.07 -6.32 4.31
C ARG A 84 14.87 -6.43 5.62
N PRO A 85 14.67 -5.54 6.61
CA PRO A 85 15.30 -5.69 7.91
C PRO A 85 14.91 -7.03 8.51
N GLY A 86 15.92 -7.69 9.09
CA GLY A 86 15.73 -8.98 9.73
C GLY A 86 14.73 -8.92 10.87
N PHE A 87 14.05 -10.05 11.08
CA PHE A 87 13.23 -10.31 12.27
C PHE A 87 14.04 -10.00 13.55
N GLY A 88 13.43 -9.30 14.51
CA GLY A 88 14.06 -8.98 15.81
C GLY A 88 14.80 -7.64 15.89
N GLN A 89 14.88 -6.87 14.80
CA GLN A 89 15.33 -5.46 14.83
C GLN A 89 14.17 -4.45 14.96
N TRP A 90 12.97 -4.95 15.23
CA TRP A 90 11.75 -4.17 15.25
C TRP A 90 11.63 -3.37 16.54
N CYS A 91 11.00 -2.20 16.44
CA CYS A 91 10.69 -1.39 17.60
C CYS A 91 9.34 -1.81 18.17
N SER A 92 9.17 -1.64 19.48
CA SER A 92 7.85 -1.78 20.09
C SER A 92 6.89 -0.71 19.53
N PRO A 93 5.58 -1.01 19.37
CA PRO A 93 4.56 -0.03 19.01
C PRO A 93 4.60 1.23 19.86
N LYS A 94 5.02 1.13 21.13
CA LYS A 94 5.16 2.27 22.05
C LYS A 94 6.25 3.27 21.62
N ASN A 95 7.26 2.81 20.90
CA ASN A 95 8.39 3.61 20.42
C ASN A 95 8.21 4.07 18.97
N SER A 96 7.06 3.74 18.36
CA SER A 96 6.73 4.10 16.99
C SER A 96 6.02 5.45 16.92
N LYS A 97 6.42 6.28 15.95
CA LYS A 97 5.71 7.49 15.56
C LYS A 97 4.47 7.21 14.72
N LEU A 98 4.27 5.95 14.36
CA LEU A 98 3.13 5.44 13.61
C LEU A 98 2.27 4.55 14.51
N LYS A 99 0.96 4.64 14.36
CA LYS A 99 -0.02 3.80 15.05
C LYS A 99 -0.87 3.07 14.02
N PHE A 100 -0.96 1.75 14.16
CA PHE A 100 -1.88 0.91 13.40
C PHE A 100 -3.20 0.72 14.17
N ALA A 101 -4.33 0.91 13.50
CA ALA A 101 -5.66 0.57 14.00
C ALA A 101 -6.47 -0.12 12.90
N PHE A 102 -7.47 -0.92 13.28
CA PHE A 102 -8.27 -1.66 12.30
C PHE A 102 -9.72 -1.84 12.80
N ASN A 103 -10.65 -1.98 11.84
CA ASN A 103 -11.97 -2.53 12.08
C ASN A 103 -11.95 -4.03 11.73
N ALA A 104 -12.65 -4.85 12.51
CA ALA A 104 -12.66 -6.30 12.31
C ALA A 104 -13.64 -6.72 11.21
N ASP A 105 -14.81 -6.10 11.11
CA ASP A 105 -15.88 -6.49 10.18
C ASP A 105 -16.74 -5.27 9.77
N PRO A 106 -16.76 -4.86 8.49
CA PRO A 106 -15.83 -5.28 7.44
C PRO A 106 -14.41 -4.84 7.79
N PHE A 107 -13.43 -5.65 7.42
CA PHE A 107 -12.02 -5.39 7.68
C PHE A 107 -11.56 -4.13 6.94
N SER A 108 -11.03 -3.18 7.69
CA SER A 108 -10.30 -2.02 7.20
C SER A 108 -9.21 -1.66 8.19
N PHE A 109 -8.20 -0.90 7.77
CA PHE A 109 -7.20 -0.41 8.68
C PHE A 109 -6.78 1.02 8.38
N THR A 110 -6.25 1.66 9.41
CA THR A 110 -5.64 2.97 9.34
C THR A 110 -4.23 2.95 9.90
N VAL A 111 -3.39 3.81 9.34
CA VAL A 111 -2.08 4.17 9.89
C VAL A 111 -2.09 5.66 10.16
N SER A 112 -1.84 6.05 11.40
CA SER A 112 -1.82 7.46 11.82
C SER A 112 -0.53 7.84 12.53
N ARG A 113 -0.28 9.14 12.65
CA ARG A 113 0.78 9.67 13.51
C ARG A 113 0.41 9.48 14.98
N THR A 114 1.36 9.02 15.79
CA THR A 114 1.15 8.79 17.23
C THR A 114 0.98 10.10 18.00
N ASP A 115 1.66 11.17 17.59
CA ASP A 115 1.71 12.46 18.30
C ASP A 115 0.47 13.35 18.06
N THR A 116 0.02 13.41 16.81
CA THR A 116 -1.07 14.29 16.36
C THR A 116 -2.38 13.54 16.12
N GLY A 117 -2.33 12.22 15.95
CA GLY A 117 -3.48 11.41 15.53
C GLY A 117 -3.84 11.56 14.05
N GLU A 118 -3.10 12.36 13.27
CA GLU A 118 -3.34 12.55 11.83
C GLU A 118 -3.29 11.20 11.10
N VAL A 119 -4.38 10.85 10.42
CA VAL A 119 -4.48 9.61 9.63
C VAL A 119 -3.73 9.78 8.30
N LEU A 120 -2.73 8.94 8.06
CA LEU A 120 -1.85 8.98 6.89
C LEU A 120 -2.29 8.02 5.79
N PHE A 121 -2.80 6.86 6.19
CA PHE A 121 -3.30 5.82 5.29
C PHE A 121 -4.58 5.24 5.87
N ASP A 122 -5.65 5.12 5.08
CA ASP A 122 -6.96 4.65 5.53
C ASP A 122 -7.62 3.81 4.44
N THR A 123 -7.96 2.55 4.74
CA THR A 123 -8.59 1.64 3.78
C THR A 123 -10.11 1.50 3.97
N THR A 124 -10.74 2.38 4.74
CA THR A 124 -12.17 2.32 5.01
C THR A 124 -12.98 2.60 3.74
N GLY A 125 -13.96 1.74 3.42
CA GLY A 125 -14.80 1.91 2.23
C GLY A 125 -14.26 1.27 0.94
N ASN A 126 -13.42 0.23 1.06
CA ASN A 126 -12.84 -0.56 -0.05
C ASN A 126 -11.84 0.21 -0.95
N LYS A 127 -11.40 1.39 -0.51
CA LYS A 127 -10.51 2.32 -1.22
C LYS A 127 -9.53 2.92 -0.21
N THR A 128 -8.37 3.38 -0.67
CA THR A 128 -7.45 4.15 0.19
C THR A 128 -7.90 5.61 0.22
N ASN A 129 -8.26 6.16 1.37
CA ASN A 129 -8.73 7.54 1.51
C ASN A 129 -7.56 8.52 1.67
N LEU A 130 -7.62 9.63 0.93
CA LEU A 130 -6.74 10.80 1.05
C LEU A 130 -7.53 12.05 1.44
N PRO A 131 -6.86 13.08 2.02
CA PRO A 131 -7.51 14.35 2.36
C PRO A 131 -8.04 15.11 1.11
N PRO A 132 -8.88 16.16 1.29
CA PRO A 132 -9.53 16.92 0.21
C PRO A 132 -8.63 17.54 -0.86
N SER A 133 -7.36 17.77 -0.53
CA SER A 133 -6.38 18.42 -1.40
C SER A 133 -4.99 17.89 -1.04
N PRO A 134 -4.67 16.64 -1.42
CA PRO A 134 -3.40 16.04 -1.09
C PRO A 134 -2.30 16.60 -1.99
N HIS A 135 -1.09 16.78 -1.45
CA HIS A 135 0.09 17.15 -2.23
C HIS A 135 0.91 15.87 -2.49
N LEU A 136 0.58 15.20 -3.59
CA LEU A 136 1.16 13.90 -3.93
C LEU A 136 2.34 14.04 -4.88
N TYR A 137 3.38 13.22 -4.66
CA TYR A 137 4.60 13.15 -5.47
C TYR A 137 5.04 11.69 -5.63
N GLY A 138 5.79 11.35 -6.68
CA GLY A 138 6.33 10.00 -6.91
C GLY A 138 5.57 9.22 -7.98
N LEU A 139 5.34 7.93 -7.77
CA LEU A 139 4.68 7.01 -8.70
C LEU A 139 5.35 6.94 -10.09
N GLY A 140 6.68 6.97 -10.11
CA GLY A 140 7.46 6.96 -11.33
C GLY A 140 7.45 5.59 -12.04
N GLU A 141 7.90 5.53 -13.29
CA GLU A 141 8.49 6.62 -14.09
C GLU A 141 7.47 7.27 -15.05
N HIS A 142 7.43 8.61 -15.11
CA HIS A 142 6.60 9.40 -16.01
C HIS A 142 7.19 10.81 -16.25
N SER A 143 6.73 11.50 -17.31
CA SER A 143 7.15 12.88 -17.65
C SER A 143 6.18 13.98 -17.21
N ASP A 144 5.21 13.62 -16.36
CA ASP A 144 4.16 14.54 -15.89
C ASP A 144 4.69 15.52 -14.83
N PRO A 145 3.93 16.58 -14.48
CA PRO A 145 4.32 17.50 -13.43
C PRO A 145 4.72 16.81 -12.13
N PHE A 146 5.70 17.40 -11.43
CA PHE A 146 6.27 16.80 -10.23
C PHE A 146 5.23 16.54 -9.14
N MET A 147 4.31 17.48 -8.92
CA MET A 147 3.13 17.28 -8.08
C MET A 147 2.04 16.62 -8.91
N LEU A 148 1.55 15.47 -8.47
CA LEU A 148 0.58 14.67 -9.19
C LEU A 148 -0.79 15.35 -9.23
N ASN A 149 -1.47 15.21 -10.37
CA ASN A 149 -2.85 15.63 -10.49
C ASN A 149 -3.77 14.67 -9.69
N THR A 150 -4.86 15.22 -9.14
CA THR A 150 -5.81 14.50 -8.27
C THR A 150 -7.00 13.90 -9.02
N THR A 151 -6.96 13.93 -10.35
CA THR A 151 -7.87 13.23 -11.27
C THR A 151 -7.00 12.63 -12.36
N TYR A 152 -6.50 11.43 -12.12
CA TYR A 152 -5.36 10.88 -12.84
C TYR A 152 -5.27 9.35 -12.69
N THR A 153 -4.87 8.64 -13.76
CA THR A 153 -4.57 7.19 -13.74
C THR A 153 -3.09 6.94 -14.09
N ARG A 154 -2.34 6.34 -13.16
CA ARG A 154 -0.92 5.98 -13.33
C ARG A 154 -0.79 4.48 -13.61
N THR A 155 -0.34 4.11 -14.79
CA THR A 155 0.14 2.74 -15.04
C THR A 155 1.60 2.64 -14.61
N ILE A 156 1.94 1.60 -13.85
CA ILE A 156 3.31 1.26 -13.48
C ILE A 156 3.63 -0.09 -14.10
N TYR A 157 4.36 -0.05 -15.21
CA TYR A 157 4.88 -1.20 -15.92
C TYR A 157 6.05 -0.75 -16.79
N THR A 158 7.20 -1.40 -16.69
CA THR A 158 8.40 -0.98 -17.43
C THR A 158 8.21 -1.21 -18.93
N ARG A 159 8.35 -0.16 -19.74
CA ARG A 159 8.13 -0.20 -21.19
C ARG A 159 9.13 0.72 -21.91
N ASP A 160 9.59 0.28 -23.07
CA ASP A 160 10.28 1.18 -24.02
C ASP A 160 9.32 2.26 -24.56
N SER A 161 9.64 3.53 -24.32
CA SER A 161 8.77 4.67 -24.62
C SER A 161 9.58 5.87 -25.12
N TYR A 162 9.87 5.85 -26.42
CA TYR A 162 10.59 6.94 -27.10
C TYR A 162 9.90 8.29 -26.94
N GLY A 163 10.70 9.34 -26.70
CA GLY A 163 10.21 10.72 -26.55
C GLY A 163 9.57 11.02 -25.20
N THR A 164 9.49 10.03 -24.30
CA THR A 164 9.01 10.18 -22.92
C THR A 164 7.72 11.01 -22.82
N PRO A 165 6.64 10.59 -23.52
CA PRO A 165 5.39 11.34 -23.54
C PRO A 165 4.76 11.47 -22.16
N GLN A 166 3.99 12.55 -21.96
CA GLN A 166 3.16 12.73 -20.77
C GLN A 166 1.98 11.75 -20.77
N GLY A 167 1.53 11.36 -19.57
CA GLY A 167 0.39 10.47 -19.35
C GLY A 167 0.69 8.97 -19.48
N GLU A 168 1.91 8.60 -19.85
CA GLU A 168 2.30 7.22 -20.18
C GLU A 168 3.26 6.61 -19.15
N ASN A 169 3.27 5.28 -19.06
CA ASN A 169 4.29 4.54 -18.32
C ASN A 169 5.60 4.47 -19.12
N LEU A 170 6.73 4.63 -18.41
CA LEU A 170 8.07 4.67 -19.01
C LEU A 170 8.94 3.47 -18.58
N TYR A 171 10.26 3.65 -18.47
CA TYR A 171 11.24 2.59 -18.36
C TYR A 171 11.34 2.00 -16.95
N GLY A 172 11.06 2.82 -15.93
CA GLY A 172 11.13 2.47 -14.51
C GLY A 172 9.76 2.19 -13.87
N ALA A 173 9.79 1.42 -12.78
CA ALA A 173 8.63 1.12 -11.97
C ALA A 173 8.93 1.43 -10.49
N HIS A 174 8.37 2.54 -10.00
CA HIS A 174 8.58 3.07 -8.65
C HIS A 174 7.23 3.29 -7.97
N PRO A 175 6.60 2.22 -7.45
CA PRO A 175 5.29 2.27 -6.79
C PRO A 175 5.39 2.85 -5.36
N VAL A 176 5.91 4.06 -5.28
CA VAL A 176 6.14 4.85 -4.08
C VAL A 176 5.55 6.23 -4.28
N TYR A 177 4.72 6.69 -3.36
CA TYR A 177 4.27 8.08 -3.34
C TYR A 177 4.62 8.76 -2.01
N PHE A 178 4.73 10.07 -2.07
CA PHE A 178 4.88 10.95 -0.91
C PHE A 178 3.67 11.88 -0.85
N ASP A 179 3.18 12.10 0.36
CA ASP A 179 2.10 13.04 0.63
C ASP A 179 2.60 14.08 1.65
N HIS A 180 2.66 15.34 1.19
CA HIS A 180 3.10 16.47 1.98
C HIS A 180 1.91 17.22 2.59
N ARG A 181 1.89 17.30 3.93
CA ARG A 181 0.86 17.97 4.72
C ARG A 181 1.49 18.92 5.71
N GLU A 182 0.66 19.73 6.35
CA GLU A 182 1.07 20.72 7.35
C GLU A 182 1.86 20.09 8.52
N ASN A 183 1.42 18.93 9.02
CA ASN A 183 2.09 18.18 10.09
C ASN A 183 3.29 17.35 9.61
N GLY A 184 3.75 17.58 8.38
CA GLY A 184 4.90 16.95 7.77
C GLY A 184 4.57 15.94 6.68
N THR A 185 5.61 15.37 6.10
CA THR A 185 5.52 14.45 4.96
C THR A 185 5.53 13.00 5.43
N HIS A 186 4.86 12.14 4.69
CA HIS A 186 5.03 10.70 4.78
C HIS A 186 5.18 10.09 3.38
N GLY A 187 5.78 8.92 3.32
CA GLY A 187 5.88 8.11 2.11
C GLY A 187 5.14 6.80 2.29
N VAL A 188 4.50 6.34 1.22
CA VAL A 188 3.89 5.02 1.12
C VAL A 188 4.56 4.29 -0.04
N PHE A 189 5.10 3.11 0.24
CA PHE A 189 5.73 2.25 -0.75
C PHE A 189 5.01 0.91 -0.82
N LEU A 190 4.65 0.52 -2.04
CA LEU A 190 4.01 -0.74 -2.36
C LEU A 190 5.05 -1.68 -2.94
N LEU A 191 5.51 -2.65 -2.15
CA LEU A 191 6.48 -3.62 -2.63
C LEU A 191 5.76 -4.69 -3.47
N ASN A 192 5.55 -4.35 -4.74
CA ASN A 192 4.95 -5.21 -5.75
C ASN A 192 5.61 -4.93 -7.11
N SER A 193 5.99 -5.98 -7.84
CA SER A 193 6.65 -5.87 -9.16
C SER A 193 5.77 -6.30 -10.33
N ASN A 194 4.49 -6.59 -10.10
CA ASN A 194 3.54 -6.81 -11.18
C ASN A 194 3.13 -5.47 -11.80
N GLY A 195 2.62 -5.51 -13.03
CA GLY A 195 1.95 -4.35 -13.62
C GLY A 195 0.77 -3.92 -12.75
N MET A 196 0.63 -2.61 -12.54
CA MET A 196 -0.43 -2.05 -11.72
C MET A 196 -0.92 -0.72 -12.27
N ASP A 197 -2.20 -0.43 -12.06
CA ASP A 197 -2.77 0.90 -12.26
C ASP A 197 -3.10 1.51 -10.89
N ILE A 198 -2.69 2.76 -10.71
CA ILE A 198 -3.01 3.59 -9.55
C ILE A 198 -3.96 4.69 -10.02
N PHE A 199 -5.18 4.63 -9.54
CA PHE A 199 -6.23 5.62 -9.80
C PHE A 199 -6.22 6.63 -8.68
N ILE A 200 -5.98 7.90 -8.99
CA ILE A 200 -6.13 9.05 -8.09
C ILE A 200 -7.33 9.84 -8.60
N ASP A 201 -8.45 9.73 -7.90
CA ASP A 201 -9.67 10.42 -8.30
C ASP A 201 -10.27 11.19 -7.14
N LYS A 202 -10.66 12.44 -7.38
CA LYS A 202 -11.47 13.25 -6.46
C LYS A 202 -12.91 12.78 -6.60
N GLU A 203 -13.46 12.15 -5.56
CA GLU A 203 -14.91 11.88 -5.58
C GLU A 203 -15.69 13.22 -5.59
N ALA A 204 -16.14 13.65 -6.77
CA ALA A 204 -17.07 14.75 -6.94
C ALA A 204 -18.49 14.22 -6.67
N GLY A 205 -19.02 14.36 -5.45
CA GLY A 205 -20.38 13.89 -5.21
C GLY A 205 -20.95 13.83 -3.79
N ARG A 206 -20.31 14.38 -2.76
CA ARG A 206 -20.96 14.53 -1.44
C ARG A 206 -20.84 15.98 -0.98
N VAL A 207 -22.01 16.62 -0.87
CA VAL A 207 -22.39 17.87 -0.18
C VAL A 207 -21.23 18.69 0.41
N GLU A 208 -21.21 20.00 0.14
CA GLU A 208 -20.28 21.10 0.52
C GLU A 208 -19.57 21.07 1.90
N ASN A 209 -19.86 20.13 2.80
CA ASN A 209 -19.23 19.96 4.10
C ASN A 209 -18.58 18.57 4.33
N GLN A 210 -18.26 17.80 3.27
CA GLN A 210 -17.57 16.52 3.41
C GLN A 210 -16.34 16.39 2.51
N SER A 211 -15.29 15.82 3.09
CA SER A 211 -13.94 15.68 2.55
C SER A 211 -13.93 15.07 1.13
N THR A 212 -13.33 15.76 0.15
CA THR A 212 -13.09 15.23 -1.19
C THR A 212 -12.07 14.10 -1.12
N THR A 213 -12.50 12.84 -1.13
CA THR A 213 -11.57 11.72 -1.02
C THR A 213 -10.82 11.52 -2.33
N SER A 214 -9.49 11.65 -2.32
CA SER A 214 -8.66 11.06 -3.38
C SER A 214 -8.40 9.58 -3.07
N THR A 215 -8.63 8.70 -4.03
CA THR A 215 -8.41 7.25 -3.83
C THR A 215 -7.01 6.81 -4.29
N VAL A 216 -6.44 5.74 -3.72
CA VAL A 216 -5.41 4.91 -4.37
C VAL A 216 -5.90 3.46 -4.28
N LEU A 217 -6.22 2.82 -5.40
CA LEU A 217 -6.57 1.39 -5.40
C LEU A 217 -5.28 0.57 -5.38
N ILE A 218 -5.11 -0.22 -4.33
CA ILE A 218 -3.93 -1.06 -4.12
C ILE A 218 -4.42 -2.50 -4.00
N ASN A 219 -3.87 -3.42 -4.80
CA ASN A 219 -4.20 -4.84 -4.73
C ASN A 219 -4.02 -5.38 -3.30
N MET A 220 -4.94 -6.22 -2.82
CA MET A 220 -4.94 -6.69 -1.43
C MET A 220 -3.84 -7.72 -1.09
N LEU A 221 -3.00 -8.13 -2.04
CA LEU A 221 -1.76 -8.88 -1.75
C LEU A 221 -0.56 -7.96 -1.90
N THR A 222 -0.47 -6.97 -1.01
CA THR A 222 0.58 -5.95 -1.10
C THR A 222 1.27 -5.79 0.25
N SER A 223 2.60 -5.69 0.17
CA SER A 223 3.46 -5.22 1.24
C SER A 223 3.48 -3.69 1.17
N ILE A 224 2.93 -3.06 2.21
CA ILE A 224 2.74 -1.61 2.31
C ILE A 224 3.68 -1.08 3.39
N HIS A 225 4.59 -0.21 3.00
CA HIS A 225 5.47 0.49 3.94
C HIS A 225 5.01 1.93 4.10
N VAL A 226 4.65 2.33 5.32
CA VAL A 226 4.37 3.73 5.67
C VAL A 226 5.56 4.29 6.44
N ASN A 227 6.06 5.46 6.02
CA ASN A 227 7.23 6.08 6.63
C ASN A 227 7.05 7.59 6.84
N VAL A 228 7.27 8.07 8.06
CA VAL A 228 7.11 9.51 8.42
C VAL A 228 8.41 10.30 8.36
N ASN A 229 9.51 9.69 7.93
CA ASN A 229 10.78 10.34 7.70
C ASN A 229 11.18 10.18 6.22
N PRO A 230 10.79 11.12 5.34
CA PRO A 230 10.96 10.97 3.89
C PRO A 230 12.42 10.87 3.47
N ARG A 231 13.34 11.55 4.17
CA ARG A 231 14.80 11.43 3.94
C ARG A 231 15.29 10.00 4.19
N LYS A 232 14.80 9.36 5.26
CA LYS A 232 15.09 7.95 5.51
C LYS A 232 14.26 7.00 4.66
N ALA A 233 13.14 7.45 4.08
CA ALA A 233 12.35 6.64 3.16
C ALA A 233 13.11 6.44 1.85
N THR A 234 13.69 7.51 1.29
CA THR A 234 14.58 7.41 0.11
C THR A 234 15.85 6.62 0.42
N ASP A 235 16.48 6.83 1.57
CA ASP A 235 17.75 6.18 1.92
C ASP A 235 17.60 4.70 2.37
N ARG A 236 16.49 4.34 3.03
CA ARG A 236 16.25 2.97 3.58
C ARG A 236 15.33 2.10 2.72
N TRP A 237 14.82 2.61 1.60
CA TRP A 237 14.26 1.78 0.53
C TRP A 237 15.29 1.45 -0.55
N ALA A 238 16.47 2.09 -0.52
CA ALA A 238 17.61 1.65 -1.31
C ALA A 238 18.25 0.39 -0.68
N PRO A 239 18.46 -0.69 -1.44
CA PRO A 239 19.25 -1.82 -0.97
C PRO A 239 20.69 -1.36 -0.69
N GLY A 240 21.19 -1.59 0.53
CA GLY A 240 22.64 -1.58 0.79
C GLY A 240 23.25 -0.46 1.64
N ARG A 241 22.48 0.30 2.43
CA ARG A 241 23.08 1.09 3.52
C ARG A 241 22.51 0.68 4.88
N ALA A 242 23.13 -0.33 5.46
CA ALA A 242 23.23 -0.41 6.92
C ALA A 242 24.06 0.81 7.41
N PRO A 243 23.81 1.32 8.63
CA PRO A 243 24.62 2.38 9.22
C PRO A 243 26.11 2.03 9.28
#